data_AF-A0A420XWN5-F1
#
_entry.id   AF-A0A420XWN5-F1
#
_cell.length_a   1.000
_cell.length_b   1.000
_cell.length_c   1.000
_cell.angle_alpha   90.00
_cell.angle_beta   90.00
_cell.angle_gamma   90.00
#
_symmetry.space_group_name_H-M   'P 1'
#
loop_
_entity.id
_entity.type
_entity.pdbx_description
1 polymer ?
#
loop_
_entity_poly.entity_id
_entity_poly.type
_entity_poly.pdbx_seq_one_letter_code
_entity_poly.pdbx_strand_id
1 'polypeptide(L)'
;MSPADEGCVARKKLFAGTTNANSWMKHAAGVSWLMQQRGPEAHRDSWDCNMLRSFQAITIMNSIFSGVPCFLAGKPWQTLLQANITDTKHPDAAIAALHTIHDQYLLLLTHLPDIIHRGYSLRALKHQSLPITPSQVSILVQRGTRLHSQITALFTRFNTLSPPPLEIPSLRPDPIYHTILWYNNPWHGALRMSFWATLLALQESLVQCNHNAVEYSQGNTQLAGDILRSVECVGTGVMGGYRVGYPVRIAWEVVDERTRGWIKGALERMEGTYAAAGYGTYPG
;
A
#
# COMPACT_ATOMS: atom_id res chain seq x y z
N MET A 1 16.57 37.22 14.22
CA MET A 1 15.76 36.03 13.84
C MET A 1 15.65 36.05 12.33
N SER A 2 16.18 35.04 11.66
CA SER A 2 16.34 35.03 10.20
C SER A 2 15.06 34.55 9.51
N PRO A 3 14.68 35.10 8.34
CA PRO A 3 13.54 34.62 7.55
C PRO A 3 13.65 33.14 7.11
N ALA A 4 14.81 32.49 7.31
CA ALA A 4 14.98 31.05 7.12
C ALA A 4 14.24 30.18 8.17
N ASP A 5 14.02 30.71 9.39
CA ASP A 5 13.42 29.93 10.49
C ASP A 5 11.90 29.81 10.37
N GLU A 6 11.20 30.82 9.83
CA GLU A 6 9.76 30.76 9.60
C GLU A 6 9.38 29.75 8.51
N GLY A 7 10.22 29.60 7.48
CA GLY A 7 10.05 28.59 6.44
C GLY A 7 10.28 27.15 6.91
N CYS A 8 10.96 26.94 8.04
CA CYS A 8 11.14 25.64 8.69
C CYS A 8 9.95 25.30 9.61
N VAL A 9 9.40 26.31 10.30
CA VAL A 9 8.24 26.16 11.19
C VAL A 9 6.94 25.95 10.40
N ALA A 10 6.76 26.59 9.25
CA ALA A 10 5.63 26.31 8.35
C ALA A 10 5.70 24.91 7.73
N ARG A 11 6.92 24.40 7.47
CA ARG A 11 7.18 23.04 6.95
C ARG A 11 6.76 21.92 7.91
N LYS A 12 6.76 22.17 9.22
CA LYS A 12 6.32 21.21 10.26
C LYS A 12 4.81 21.16 10.47
N LYS A 13 4.03 22.08 9.89
CA LYS A 13 2.58 22.21 10.14
C LYS A 13 1.69 21.61 9.05
N LEU A 14 2.20 21.37 7.84
CA LEU A 14 1.39 20.79 6.77
C LEU A 14 1.04 19.31 7.01
N PHE A 15 1.83 18.63 7.84
CA PHE A 15 1.51 17.34 8.42
C PHE A 15 1.60 17.52 9.94
N ALA A 16 0.46 17.58 10.62
CA ALA A 16 0.38 17.81 12.06
C ALA A 16 1.42 16.94 12.81
N GLY A 17 2.18 17.57 13.70
CA GLY A 17 3.39 17.02 14.32
C GLY A 17 3.26 15.56 14.77
N THR A 18 3.90 14.66 14.03
CA THR A 18 3.96 13.24 14.38
C THR A 18 5.40 12.74 14.31
N THR A 19 6.24 13.16 15.25
CA THR A 19 7.54 12.52 15.53
C THR A 19 7.39 11.13 16.17
N ASN A 20 6.18 10.57 16.17
CA ASN A 20 5.85 9.29 16.77
C ASN A 20 5.08 8.45 15.76
N ALA A 21 5.61 7.27 15.43
CA ALA A 21 5.01 6.31 14.53
C ALA A 21 3.60 5.86 14.98
N ASN A 22 3.26 5.96 16.27
CA ASN A 22 1.89 5.71 16.75
C ASN A 22 0.89 6.84 16.46
N SER A 23 1.37 8.02 16.04
CA SER A 23 0.51 9.20 15.87
C SER A 23 -0.15 9.25 14.48
N TRP A 24 0.46 8.67 13.43
CA TRP A 24 -0.15 8.66 12.10
C TRP A 24 -1.37 7.72 12.03
N MET A 25 -1.34 6.55 12.69
CA MET A 25 -2.50 5.64 12.73
C MET A 25 -3.69 6.31 13.43
N LYS A 26 -3.44 7.04 14.53
CA LYS A 26 -4.47 7.82 15.22
C LYS A 26 -5.04 8.91 14.32
N HIS A 27 -4.19 9.61 13.57
CA HIS A 27 -4.63 10.61 12.61
C HIS A 27 -5.44 10.01 11.45
N ALA A 28 -4.95 8.93 10.86
CA ALA A 28 -5.63 8.19 9.80
C ALA A 28 -7.00 7.69 10.26
N ALA A 29 -7.08 7.12 11.46
CA ALA A 29 -8.34 6.70 12.08
C ALA A 29 -9.30 7.87 12.29
N GLY A 30 -8.81 9.01 12.80
CA GLY A 30 -9.62 10.22 12.99
C GLY A 30 -10.20 10.77 11.68
N VAL A 31 -9.36 10.89 10.64
CA VAL A 31 -9.82 11.35 9.31
C VAL A 31 -10.78 10.36 8.68
N SER A 32 -10.48 9.05 8.75
CA SER A 32 -11.35 7.98 8.24
C SER A 32 -12.73 8.05 8.90
N TRP A 33 -12.76 8.23 10.22
CA TRP A 33 -14.00 8.36 10.98
C TRP A 33 -14.80 9.59 10.55
N LEU A 34 -14.16 10.76 10.43
CA LEU A 34 -14.82 12.00 9.99
C LEU A 34 -15.45 11.85 8.59
N MET A 35 -14.70 11.27 7.64
CA MET A 35 -15.21 10.99 6.29
C MET A 35 -16.42 10.05 6.33
N GLN A 36 -16.31 8.97 7.11
CA GLN A 36 -17.39 8.01 7.25
C GLN A 36 -18.66 8.65 7.85
N GLN A 37 -18.53 9.51 8.87
CA GLN A 37 -19.67 10.18 9.52
C GLN A 37 -20.37 11.18 8.59
N ARG A 38 -19.62 11.90 7.75
CA ARG A 38 -20.20 12.81 6.75
C ARG A 38 -20.98 12.08 5.66
N GLY A 39 -20.62 10.83 5.39
CA GLY A 39 -21.26 9.99 4.39
C GLY A 39 -20.87 10.37 2.96
N PRO A 40 -21.18 9.50 1.98
CA PRO A 40 -20.73 9.65 0.60
C PRO A 40 -21.29 10.90 -0.10
N GLU A 41 -22.49 11.34 0.26
CA GLU A 41 -23.14 12.50 -0.35
C GLU A 41 -22.38 13.81 -0.11
N ALA A 42 -21.77 13.96 1.06
CA ALA A 42 -20.97 15.14 1.41
C ALA A 42 -19.68 15.25 0.58
N HIS A 43 -19.30 14.22 -0.18
CA HIS A 43 -18.08 14.17 -0.98
C HIS A 43 -18.34 14.23 -2.49
N ARG A 44 -19.55 14.65 -2.90
CA ARG A 44 -19.89 14.86 -4.33
C ARG A 44 -19.29 16.15 -4.89
N ASP A 45 -19.15 17.18 -4.08
CA ASP A 45 -18.63 18.48 -4.51
C ASP A 45 -17.11 18.45 -4.67
N SER A 46 -16.58 19.30 -5.56
CA SER A 46 -15.17 19.26 -5.98
C SER A 46 -14.16 19.34 -4.82
N TRP A 47 -14.42 20.18 -3.80
CA TRP A 47 -13.50 20.32 -2.67
C TRP A 47 -13.49 19.08 -1.75
N ASP A 48 -14.65 18.62 -1.29
CA ASP A 48 -14.75 17.44 -0.42
C ASP A 48 -14.39 16.14 -1.16
N CYS A 49 -14.60 16.08 -2.48
CA CYS A 49 -14.13 15.01 -3.34
C CYS A 49 -12.59 14.98 -3.40
N ASN A 50 -11.94 16.13 -3.57
CA ASN A 50 -10.47 16.22 -3.57
C ASN A 50 -9.88 15.82 -2.20
N MET A 51 -10.57 16.17 -1.12
CA MET A 51 -10.21 15.70 0.22
C MET A 51 -10.31 14.19 0.33
N LEU A 52 -11.42 13.59 -0.10
CA LEU A 52 -11.60 12.14 -0.13
C LEU A 52 -10.46 11.44 -0.90
N ARG A 53 -10.12 11.94 -2.11
CA ARG A 53 -9.02 11.40 -2.93
C ARG A 53 -7.68 11.47 -2.20
N SER A 54 -7.39 12.60 -1.56
CA SER A 54 -6.12 12.83 -0.87
C SER A 54 -5.89 11.88 0.31
N PHE A 55 -6.95 11.50 1.01
CA PHE A 55 -6.86 10.58 2.17
C PHE A 55 -7.31 9.15 1.86
N GLN A 56 -7.63 8.82 0.60
CA GLN A 56 -8.10 7.49 0.23
C GLN A 56 -7.07 6.41 0.57
N ALA A 57 -5.82 6.59 0.13
CA ALA A 57 -4.75 5.62 0.37
C ALA A 57 -4.51 5.39 1.87
N ILE A 58 -4.45 6.46 2.67
CA ILE A 58 -4.19 6.33 4.11
C ILE A 58 -5.37 5.72 4.88
N THR A 59 -6.61 5.98 4.44
CA THR A 59 -7.82 5.34 4.97
C THR A 59 -7.79 3.84 4.73
N ILE A 60 -7.44 3.43 3.50
CA ILE A 60 -7.33 2.00 3.15
C ILE A 60 -6.20 1.34 3.94
N MET A 61 -5.02 1.95 4.01
CA MET A 61 -3.88 1.44 4.79
C MET A 61 -4.24 1.27 6.28
N ASN A 62 -4.94 2.24 6.87
CA ASN A 62 -5.43 2.11 8.25
C ASN A 62 -6.31 0.86 8.41
N SER A 63 -7.27 0.63 7.51
CA SER A 63 -8.08 -0.59 7.53
C SER A 63 -7.26 -1.87 7.39
N ILE A 64 -6.27 -1.91 6.50
CA ILE A 64 -5.39 -3.07 6.33
C ILE A 64 -4.71 -3.42 7.67
N PHE A 65 -4.08 -2.43 8.32
CA PHE A 65 -3.18 -2.69 9.45
C PHE A 65 -3.84 -2.68 10.84
N SER A 66 -5.01 -2.06 11.00
CA SER A 66 -5.70 -1.98 12.30
C SER A 66 -6.77 -3.06 12.51
N GLY A 67 -7.03 -3.91 11.51
CA GLY A 67 -8.06 -4.95 11.60
C GLY A 67 -9.50 -4.42 11.47
N VAL A 68 -9.68 -3.12 11.17
CA VAL A 68 -11.02 -2.54 11.02
C VAL A 68 -11.53 -2.65 9.57
N PRO A 69 -12.83 -2.92 9.36
CA PRO A 69 -13.41 -2.93 8.02
C PRO A 69 -13.18 -1.61 7.27
N CYS A 70 -12.94 -1.69 5.96
CA CYS A 70 -12.82 -0.50 5.12
C CYS A 70 -14.20 -0.04 4.65
N PHE A 71 -14.68 1.10 5.18
CA PHE A 71 -15.99 1.63 4.82
C PHE A 71 -16.08 1.99 3.32
N LEU A 72 -14.95 2.34 2.69
CA LEU A 72 -14.87 2.68 1.27
C LEU A 72 -15.24 1.50 0.35
N ALA A 73 -15.16 0.25 0.84
CA ALA A 73 -15.63 -0.93 0.10
C ALA A 73 -17.16 -1.01 -0.01
N GLY A 74 -17.90 -0.20 0.76
CA GLY A 74 -19.36 -0.17 0.74
C GLY A 74 -19.91 0.39 -0.59
N LYS A 75 -21.04 -0.15 -1.05
CA LYS A 75 -21.65 0.19 -2.36
C LYS A 75 -21.79 1.70 -2.60
N PRO A 76 -22.31 2.53 -1.66
CA PRO A 76 -22.43 3.97 -1.89
C PRO A 76 -21.07 4.66 -2.16
N TRP A 77 -20.03 4.24 -1.45
CA TRP A 77 -18.67 4.76 -1.62
C TRP A 77 -18.04 4.28 -2.93
N GLN A 78 -18.23 3.02 -3.30
CA GLN A 78 -17.79 2.49 -4.59
C GLN A 78 -18.41 3.25 -5.76
N THR A 79 -19.71 3.56 -5.70
CA THR A 79 -20.38 4.37 -6.73
C THR A 79 -19.75 5.76 -6.85
N LEU A 80 -19.50 6.44 -5.72
CA LEU A 80 -18.86 7.75 -5.70
C LEU A 80 -17.43 7.70 -6.28
N LEU A 81 -16.60 6.77 -5.78
CA LEU A 81 -15.21 6.62 -6.21
C LEU A 81 -15.13 6.27 -7.71
N GLN A 82 -16.03 5.42 -8.20
CA GLN A 82 -16.09 5.05 -9.61
C GLN A 82 -16.46 6.22 -10.52
N ALA A 83 -17.39 7.09 -10.09
CA ALA A 83 -17.75 8.30 -10.82
C ALA A 83 -16.59 9.31 -10.89
N ASN A 84 -15.68 9.27 -9.91
CA ASN A 84 -14.56 10.19 -9.81
C ASN A 84 -13.36 9.81 -10.70
N ILE A 85 -13.21 8.54 -11.09
CA ILE A 85 -12.13 8.06 -11.97
C ILE A 85 -12.12 8.77 -13.33
N THR A 86 -13.29 9.21 -13.80
CA THR A 86 -13.48 9.76 -15.16
C THR A 86 -13.19 11.25 -15.30
N ASP A 87 -12.86 11.97 -14.22
CA ASP A 87 -12.76 13.44 -14.23
C ASP A 87 -11.34 13.99 -14.38
N THR A 88 -10.33 13.13 -14.55
CA THR A 88 -8.93 13.58 -14.62
C THR A 88 -8.57 14.11 -16.01
N LYS A 89 -8.74 15.43 -16.20
CA LYS A 89 -8.35 16.15 -17.42
C LYS A 89 -6.87 16.51 -17.38
N HIS A 90 -6.01 15.66 -17.95
CA HIS A 90 -4.59 15.99 -18.17
C HIS A 90 -4.32 16.13 -19.67
N PRO A 91 -3.56 17.17 -20.12
CA PRO A 91 -3.32 17.40 -21.56
C PRO A 91 -2.51 16.28 -22.23
N ASP A 92 -1.61 15.64 -21.47
CA ASP A 92 -0.90 14.43 -21.90
C ASP A 92 -1.76 13.18 -21.62
N ALA A 93 -2.08 12.44 -22.69
CA ALA A 93 -2.92 11.25 -22.66
C ALA A 93 -2.28 10.07 -21.90
N ALA A 94 -0.96 9.92 -21.94
CA ALA A 94 -0.26 8.86 -21.21
C ALA A 94 -0.30 9.13 -19.70
N ILE A 95 -0.11 10.39 -19.30
CA ILE A 95 -0.23 10.81 -17.90
C ILE A 95 -1.68 10.66 -17.42
N ALA A 96 -2.67 11.08 -18.23
CA ALA A 96 -4.08 10.87 -17.91
C ALA A 96 -4.40 9.39 -17.68
N ALA A 97 -3.90 8.51 -18.56
CA ALA A 97 -4.10 7.06 -18.44
C ALA A 97 -3.45 6.47 -17.18
N LEU A 98 -2.27 6.96 -16.78
CA LEU A 98 -1.62 6.55 -15.53
C LEU A 98 -2.41 6.99 -14.29
N HIS A 99 -2.97 8.20 -14.28
CA HIS A 99 -3.86 8.63 -13.20
C HIS A 99 -5.12 7.77 -13.12
N THR A 100 -5.74 7.45 -14.26
CA THR A 100 -6.89 6.53 -14.29
C THR A 100 -6.52 5.16 -13.71
N ILE A 101 -5.35 4.62 -14.04
CA ILE A 101 -4.88 3.34 -13.46
C ILE A 101 -4.70 3.45 -11.96
N HIS A 102 -4.10 4.54 -11.47
CA HIS A 102 -3.91 4.76 -10.05
C HIS A 102 -5.26 4.81 -9.30
N ASP A 103 -6.25 5.53 -9.83
CA ASP A 103 -7.56 5.65 -9.20
C ASP A 103 -8.32 4.31 -9.24
N GLN A 104 -8.23 3.56 -10.35
CA GLN A 104 -8.74 2.19 -10.46
C GLN A 104 -8.07 1.25 -9.46
N TYR A 105 -6.76 1.39 -9.27
CA TYR A 105 -6.00 0.61 -8.29
C TYR A 105 -6.48 0.90 -6.87
N LEU A 106 -6.62 2.18 -6.48
CA LEU A 106 -7.10 2.55 -5.16
C LEU A 106 -8.55 2.09 -4.92
N LEU A 107 -9.41 2.08 -5.94
CA LEU A 107 -10.76 1.52 -5.87
C LEU A 107 -10.71 0.03 -5.53
N LEU A 108 -9.93 -0.76 -6.27
CA LEU A 108 -9.75 -2.20 -6.02
C LEU A 108 -9.14 -2.47 -4.65
N LEU A 109 -8.18 -1.64 -4.23
CA LEU A 109 -7.49 -1.78 -2.95
C LEU A 109 -8.43 -1.66 -1.74
N THR A 110 -9.57 -0.98 -1.86
CA THR A 110 -10.58 -0.89 -0.79
C THR A 110 -11.09 -2.26 -0.33
N HIS A 111 -11.04 -3.28 -1.20
CA HIS A 111 -11.50 -4.64 -0.90
C HIS A 111 -10.43 -5.53 -0.24
N LEU A 112 -9.16 -5.13 -0.30
CA LEU A 112 -8.05 -5.90 0.23
C LEU A 112 -8.15 -6.15 1.76
N PRO A 113 -8.56 -5.19 2.62
CA PRO A 113 -8.69 -5.40 4.06
C PRO A 113 -9.52 -6.63 4.44
N ASP A 114 -10.72 -6.82 3.84
CA ASP A 114 -11.59 -7.98 4.16
C ASP A 114 -10.89 -9.31 3.85
N ILE A 115 -10.11 -9.36 2.77
CA ILE A 115 -9.37 -10.57 2.36
C ILE A 115 -8.23 -10.85 3.34
N ILE A 116 -7.42 -9.83 3.66
CA ILE A 116 -6.29 -9.97 4.60
C ILE A 116 -6.78 -10.38 5.99
N HIS A 117 -7.82 -9.72 6.51
CA HIS A 117 -8.33 -10.02 7.85
C HIS A 117 -8.89 -11.44 7.95
N ARG A 118 -9.58 -11.91 6.91
CA ARG A 118 -10.01 -13.32 6.81
C ARG A 118 -8.82 -14.26 6.72
N GLY A 119 -7.80 -13.95 5.93
CA GLY A 119 -6.55 -14.72 5.85
C GLY A 119 -5.87 -14.86 7.21
N TYR A 120 -5.73 -13.76 7.96
CA TYR A 120 -5.19 -13.77 9.32
C TYR A 120 -6.04 -14.57 10.29
N SER A 121 -7.36 -14.45 10.20
CA SER A 121 -8.29 -15.23 11.02
C SER A 121 -8.12 -16.74 10.77
N LEU A 122 -8.02 -17.15 9.50
CA LEU A 122 -7.75 -18.55 9.15
C LEU A 122 -6.38 -19.02 9.64
N ARG A 123 -5.34 -18.20 9.49
CA ARG A 123 -3.99 -18.50 9.98
C ARG A 123 -3.99 -18.72 11.49
N ALA A 124 -4.67 -17.85 12.25
CA ALA A 124 -4.81 -17.97 13.70
C ALA A 124 -5.55 -19.26 14.12
N LEU A 125 -6.65 -19.60 13.44
CA LEU A 125 -7.38 -20.84 13.68
C LEU A 125 -6.50 -22.07 13.43
N LYS A 126 -5.73 -22.10 12.33
CA LYS A 126 -4.77 -23.18 12.04
C LYS A 126 -3.73 -23.33 13.14
N HIS A 127 -3.13 -22.23 13.57
CA HIS A 127 -2.11 -22.22 14.61
C HIS A 127 -2.64 -22.76 15.94
N GLN A 128 -3.92 -22.50 16.24
CA GLN A 128 -4.59 -22.99 17.45
C GLN A 128 -5.24 -24.38 17.25
N SER A 129 -5.04 -25.02 16.09
CA SER A 129 -5.68 -26.30 15.73
C SER A 129 -7.21 -26.29 15.86
N LEU A 130 -7.83 -25.13 15.65
CA LEU A 130 -9.28 -24.94 15.70
C LEU A 130 -9.93 -25.29 14.35
N PRO A 131 -11.19 -25.74 14.35
CA PRO A 131 -11.89 -26.12 13.14
C PRO A 131 -12.11 -24.92 12.21
N ILE A 132 -11.87 -25.13 10.92
CA ILE A 132 -12.11 -24.16 9.85
C ILE A 132 -13.30 -24.64 9.03
N THR A 133 -14.30 -23.78 8.82
CA THR A 133 -15.48 -24.18 8.05
C THR A 133 -15.20 -24.08 6.54
N PRO A 134 -15.75 -24.99 5.72
CA PRO A 134 -15.61 -24.91 4.26
C PRO A 134 -16.15 -23.60 3.67
N SER A 135 -17.15 -22.98 4.30
CA SER A 135 -17.71 -21.70 3.86
C SER A 135 -16.75 -20.53 4.06
N GLN A 136 -15.97 -20.51 5.16
CA GLN A 136 -14.93 -19.50 5.36
C GLN A 136 -13.87 -19.55 4.26
N VAL A 137 -13.42 -20.76 3.92
CA VAL A 137 -12.44 -21.00 2.85
C VAL A 137 -13.01 -20.57 1.49
N SER A 138 -14.23 -21.02 1.16
CA SER A 138 -14.87 -20.72 -0.13
C SER A 138 -15.05 -19.21 -0.36
N ILE A 139 -15.51 -18.47 0.66
CA ILE A 139 -15.67 -17.01 0.58
C ILE A 139 -14.32 -16.33 0.33
N LEU A 140 -13.27 -16.73 1.05
CA LEU A 140 -11.94 -16.14 0.88
C LEU A 140 -11.36 -16.45 -0.50
N VAL A 141 -11.46 -17.69 -0.96
CA VAL A 141 -10.98 -18.10 -2.29
C VAL A 141 -11.72 -17.33 -3.38
N GLN A 142 -13.06 -17.27 -3.33
CA GLN A 142 -13.86 -16.57 -4.33
C GLN A 142 -13.53 -15.07 -4.42
N ARG A 143 -13.46 -14.39 -3.27
CA ARG A 143 -13.17 -12.95 -3.23
C ARG A 143 -11.72 -12.66 -3.58
N GLY A 144 -10.79 -13.45 -3.02
CA GLY A 144 -9.34 -13.30 -3.24
C GLY A 144 -8.95 -13.52 -4.69
N THR A 145 -9.43 -14.59 -5.33
CA THR A 145 -9.16 -14.87 -6.76
C THR A 145 -9.76 -13.82 -7.69
N ARG A 146 -10.96 -13.33 -7.39
CA ARG A 146 -11.55 -12.22 -8.14
C ARG A 146 -10.72 -10.94 -8.03
N LEU A 147 -10.31 -10.55 -6.82
CA LEU A 147 -9.50 -9.34 -6.67
C LEU A 147 -8.11 -9.51 -7.29
N HIS A 148 -7.50 -10.69 -7.15
CA HIS A 148 -6.22 -11.03 -7.77
C HIS A 148 -6.26 -10.89 -9.29
N SER A 149 -7.30 -11.42 -9.96
CA SER A 149 -7.43 -11.30 -11.41
C SER A 149 -7.63 -9.85 -11.87
N GLN A 150 -8.43 -9.06 -11.13
CA GLN A 150 -8.64 -7.64 -11.43
C GLN A 150 -7.34 -6.82 -11.25
N ILE A 151 -6.60 -7.05 -10.17
CA ILE A 151 -5.30 -6.40 -9.91
C ILE A 151 -4.27 -6.80 -10.97
N THR A 152 -4.21 -8.09 -11.33
CA THR A 152 -3.30 -8.59 -12.37
C THR A 152 -3.59 -7.96 -13.73
N ALA A 153 -4.87 -7.91 -14.13
CA ALA A 153 -5.28 -7.28 -15.39
C ALA A 153 -4.92 -5.79 -15.42
N LEU A 154 -5.16 -5.07 -14.31
CA LEU A 154 -4.81 -3.67 -14.19
C LEU A 154 -3.29 -3.46 -14.22
N PHE A 155 -2.52 -4.34 -13.58
CA PHE A 155 -1.07 -4.28 -13.58
C PHE A 155 -0.46 -4.53 -14.96
N THR A 156 -1.02 -5.49 -15.72
CA THR A 156 -0.66 -5.69 -17.13
C THR A 156 -0.85 -4.42 -17.95
N ARG A 157 -1.97 -3.72 -17.75
CA ARG A 157 -2.24 -2.43 -18.42
C ARG A 157 -1.31 -1.32 -17.94
N PHE A 158 -0.92 -1.30 -16.66
CA PHE A 158 0.10 -0.37 -16.17
C PHE A 158 1.46 -0.60 -16.87
N ASN A 159 1.84 -1.87 -17.07
CA ASN A 159 3.12 -2.23 -17.70
C ASN A 159 3.22 -1.83 -19.17
N THR A 160 2.11 -1.60 -19.87
CA THR A 160 2.16 -1.06 -21.25
C THR A 160 2.42 0.44 -21.28
N LEU A 161 2.15 1.16 -20.18
CA LEU A 161 2.31 2.62 -20.08
C LEU A 161 3.57 3.02 -19.31
N SER A 162 4.03 2.17 -18.39
CA SER A 162 5.18 2.42 -17.54
C SER A 162 6.33 1.48 -17.89
N PRO A 163 7.51 2.01 -18.26
CA PRO A 163 8.65 1.16 -18.62
C PRO A 163 9.05 0.24 -17.46
N PRO A 164 9.63 -0.93 -17.76
CA PRO A 164 10.20 -1.79 -16.73
C PRO A 164 11.36 -1.07 -16.01
N PRO A 165 11.62 -1.41 -14.73
CA PRO A 165 12.79 -0.90 -14.03
C PRO A 165 14.09 -1.34 -14.71
N LEU A 166 15.13 -0.53 -14.55
CA LEU A 166 16.48 -0.92 -14.91
C LEU A 166 17.14 -1.64 -13.74
N GLU A 167 17.82 -2.75 -14.02
CA GLU A 167 18.66 -3.42 -13.03
C GLU A 167 20.03 -2.75 -12.99
N ILE A 168 20.40 -2.21 -11.83
CA ILE A 168 21.70 -1.54 -11.63
C ILE A 168 22.35 -2.05 -10.34
N PRO A 169 23.68 -1.97 -10.19
CA PRO A 169 24.35 -2.28 -8.93
C PRO A 169 23.83 -1.38 -7.79
N SER A 170 23.70 -1.92 -6.58
CA SER A 170 23.38 -1.12 -5.40
C SER A 170 24.48 -0.08 -5.15
N LEU A 171 24.08 1.12 -4.73
CA LEU A 171 25.00 2.18 -4.36
C LEU A 171 25.41 2.10 -2.88
N ARG A 172 24.90 1.10 -2.15
CA ARG A 172 25.18 0.92 -0.71
C ARG A 172 26.48 0.15 -0.48
N PRO A 173 27.26 0.51 0.57
CA PRO A 173 28.49 -0.21 0.92
C PRO A 173 28.27 -1.66 1.38
N ASP A 174 27.13 -1.94 2.04
CA ASP A 174 26.74 -3.28 2.50
C ASP A 174 25.31 -3.60 2.04
N PRO A 175 25.13 -4.00 0.78
CA PRO A 175 23.82 -4.22 0.21
C PRO A 175 23.30 -5.62 0.54
N ILE A 176 22.03 -5.72 0.97
CA ILE A 176 21.34 -7.03 1.05
C ILE A 176 21.07 -7.61 -0.34
N TYR A 177 20.87 -6.74 -1.34
CA TYR A 177 20.77 -7.09 -2.75
C TYR A 177 21.85 -6.36 -3.54
N HIS A 178 22.76 -7.11 -4.17
CA HIS A 178 23.82 -6.52 -5.00
C HIS A 178 23.28 -5.75 -6.22
N THR A 179 22.09 -6.10 -6.70
CA THR A 179 21.40 -5.44 -7.82
C THR A 179 20.06 -4.88 -7.36
N ILE A 180 19.81 -3.60 -7.62
CA ILE A 180 18.57 -2.89 -7.28
C ILE A 180 17.74 -2.61 -8.54
N LEU A 181 16.47 -2.27 -8.33
CA LEU A 181 15.55 -1.85 -9.38
C LEU A 181 15.45 -0.33 -9.38
N TRP A 182 15.88 0.27 -10.48
CA TRP A 182 15.92 1.72 -10.66
C TRP A 182 14.81 2.21 -11.59
N TYR A 183 14.26 3.38 -11.26
CA TYR A 183 13.13 3.98 -11.95
C TYR A 183 13.45 5.44 -12.31
N ASN A 184 13.22 5.81 -13.57
CA ASN A 184 13.28 7.22 -14.02
C ASN A 184 12.33 8.12 -13.23
N ASN A 185 11.13 7.60 -12.94
CA ASN A 185 10.14 8.27 -12.11
C ASN A 185 9.85 7.40 -10.88
N PRO A 186 10.30 7.83 -9.68
CA PRO A 186 10.04 7.10 -8.45
C PRO A 186 8.55 6.88 -8.11
N TRP A 187 7.63 7.69 -8.64
CA TRP A 187 6.19 7.48 -8.46
C TRP A 187 5.68 6.28 -9.26
N HIS A 188 6.25 6.03 -10.44
CA HIS A 188 5.98 4.80 -11.19
C HIS A 188 6.50 3.58 -10.42
N GLY A 189 7.69 3.70 -9.81
CA GLY A 189 8.24 2.68 -8.92
C GLY A 189 7.32 2.41 -7.73
N ALA A 190 6.82 3.45 -7.07
CA ALA A 190 5.89 3.32 -5.95
C ALA A 190 4.60 2.58 -6.32
N LEU A 191 3.97 2.94 -7.44
CA LEU A 191 2.75 2.26 -7.91
C LEU A 191 3.04 0.81 -8.28
N ARG A 192 4.15 0.53 -8.96
CA ARG A 192 4.59 -0.84 -9.27
C ARG A 192 4.80 -1.68 -8.01
N MET A 193 5.51 -1.15 -7.02
CA MET A 193 5.68 -1.80 -5.72
C MET A 193 4.34 -2.06 -5.02
N SER A 194 3.37 -1.16 -5.18
CA SER A 194 2.04 -1.29 -4.60
C SER A 194 1.22 -2.42 -5.27
N PHE A 195 1.35 -2.59 -6.59
CA PHE A 195 0.81 -3.76 -7.29
C PHE A 195 1.42 -5.07 -6.77
N TRP A 196 2.75 -5.14 -6.69
CA TRP A 196 3.44 -6.32 -6.18
C TRP A 196 3.04 -6.65 -4.74
N ALA A 197 2.97 -5.65 -3.86
CA ALA A 197 2.57 -5.82 -2.48
C ALA A 197 1.12 -6.32 -2.37
N THR A 198 0.22 -5.77 -3.18
CA THR A 198 -1.19 -6.20 -3.19
C THR A 198 -1.32 -7.63 -3.67
N LEU A 199 -0.61 -8.01 -4.74
CA LEU A 199 -0.58 -9.38 -5.22
C LEU A 199 0.01 -10.34 -4.18
N LEU A 200 1.10 -9.94 -3.51
CA LEU A 200 1.73 -10.70 -2.44
C LEU A 200 0.74 -10.95 -1.28
N ALA A 201 0.08 -9.91 -0.78
CA ALA A 201 -0.90 -10.03 0.31
C ALA A 201 -2.10 -10.94 -0.07
N LEU A 202 -2.58 -10.84 -1.31
CA LEU A 202 -3.66 -11.69 -1.83
C LEU A 202 -3.23 -13.15 -1.91
N GLN A 203 -2.05 -13.40 -2.48
CA GLN A 203 -1.49 -14.74 -2.65
C GLN A 203 -1.22 -15.40 -1.29
N GLU A 204 -0.64 -14.67 -0.33
CA GLU A 204 -0.46 -15.15 1.04
C GLU A 204 -1.78 -15.53 1.73
N SER A 205 -2.84 -14.75 1.49
CA SER A 205 -4.18 -15.05 2.02
C SER A 205 -4.77 -16.31 1.36
N LEU A 206 -4.56 -16.50 0.06
CA LEU A 206 -5.03 -17.67 -0.69
C LEU A 206 -4.24 -18.95 -0.34
N VAL A 207 -2.95 -18.83 -0.04
CA VAL A 207 -2.12 -19.93 0.49
C VAL A 207 -2.69 -20.45 1.82
N GLN A 208 -3.28 -19.60 2.65
CA GLN A 208 -3.99 -20.06 3.86
C GLN A 208 -5.18 -20.98 3.53
N CYS A 209 -5.73 -20.91 2.32
CA CYS A 209 -6.78 -21.80 1.82
C CYS A 209 -6.26 -23.00 1.04
N ASN A 210 -4.93 -23.21 0.98
CA ASN A 210 -4.28 -24.19 0.10
C ASN A 210 -4.60 -23.97 -1.40
N HIS A 211 -4.98 -22.75 -1.78
CA HIS A 211 -5.33 -22.41 -3.15
C HIS A 211 -4.09 -21.94 -3.92
N ASN A 212 -3.73 -22.66 -4.98
CA ASN A 212 -2.51 -22.44 -5.79
C ASN A 212 -1.23 -22.29 -4.95
N ALA A 213 -1.16 -22.98 -3.81
CA ALA A 213 -0.16 -22.70 -2.78
C ALA A 213 1.29 -22.82 -3.28
N VAL A 214 1.58 -23.82 -4.11
CA VAL A 214 2.94 -24.05 -4.65
C VAL A 214 3.38 -22.89 -5.55
N GLU A 215 2.53 -22.51 -6.50
CA GLU A 215 2.82 -21.43 -7.46
C GLU A 215 2.94 -20.08 -6.75
N TYR A 216 2.00 -19.78 -5.86
CA TYR A 216 1.98 -18.52 -5.11
C TYR A 216 3.14 -18.40 -4.13
N SER A 217 3.54 -19.45 -3.41
CA SER A 217 4.69 -19.36 -2.51
C SER A 217 6.01 -19.08 -3.27
N GLN A 218 6.17 -19.64 -4.47
CA GLN A 218 7.33 -19.33 -5.32
C GLN A 218 7.28 -17.89 -5.82
N GLY A 219 6.14 -17.46 -6.38
CA GLY A 219 5.95 -16.08 -6.86
C GLY A 219 6.08 -15.03 -5.76
N ASN A 220 5.62 -15.33 -4.55
CA ASN A 220 5.67 -14.41 -3.41
C ASN A 220 7.09 -14.05 -2.98
N THR A 221 8.03 -15.00 -3.07
CA THR A 221 9.45 -14.73 -2.78
C THR A 221 10.02 -13.73 -3.78
N GLN A 222 9.68 -13.87 -5.06
CA GLN A 222 10.09 -12.93 -6.10
C GLN A 222 9.46 -11.55 -5.89
N LEU A 223 8.15 -11.48 -5.62
CA LEU A 223 7.44 -10.21 -5.36
C LEU A 223 8.06 -9.45 -4.17
N ALA A 224 8.34 -10.15 -3.07
CA ALA A 224 9.00 -9.57 -1.91
C ALA A 224 10.41 -9.06 -2.26
N GLY A 225 11.20 -9.87 -2.98
CA GLY A 225 12.52 -9.47 -3.45
C GLY A 225 12.49 -8.22 -4.32
N ASP A 226 11.58 -8.16 -5.30
CA ASP A 226 11.45 -7.01 -6.20
C ASP A 226 11.00 -5.74 -5.45
N ILE A 227 10.08 -5.85 -4.48
CA ILE A 227 9.74 -4.73 -3.59
C ILE A 227 10.98 -4.20 -2.87
N LEU A 228 11.77 -5.08 -2.25
CA LEU A 228 12.91 -4.68 -1.43
C LEU A 228 14.07 -4.14 -2.28
N ARG A 229 14.28 -4.69 -3.48
CA ARG A 229 15.25 -4.18 -4.47
C ARG A 229 14.87 -2.78 -4.99
N SER A 230 13.61 -2.37 -4.91
CA SER A 230 13.16 -1.03 -5.31
C SER A 230 13.30 0.03 -4.22
N VAL A 231 13.48 -0.36 -2.95
CA VAL A 231 13.50 0.56 -1.79
C VAL A 231 14.59 1.63 -1.93
N GLU A 232 15.76 1.26 -2.45
CA GLU A 232 16.87 2.19 -2.57
C GLU A 232 16.59 3.33 -3.54
N CYS A 233 15.89 3.07 -4.65
CA CYS A 233 15.51 4.10 -5.62
C CYS A 233 14.26 4.87 -5.14
N VAL A 234 13.19 4.15 -4.81
CA VAL A 234 11.86 4.72 -4.54
C VAL A 234 11.80 5.42 -3.17
N GLY A 235 12.61 4.96 -2.21
CA GLY A 235 12.67 5.49 -0.85
C GLY A 235 13.49 6.78 -0.67
N THR A 236 13.99 7.39 -1.74
CA THR A 236 14.86 8.58 -1.68
C THR A 236 14.09 9.89 -1.51
N GLY A 237 14.61 10.86 -0.76
CA GLY A 237 14.00 12.20 -0.65
C GLY A 237 12.75 12.27 0.25
N VAL A 238 12.12 13.45 0.29
CA VAL A 238 11.11 13.80 1.32
C VAL A 238 9.89 12.85 1.32
N MET A 239 9.42 12.44 0.15
CA MET A 239 8.28 11.53 0.01
C MET A 239 8.71 10.05 -0.02
N GLY A 240 9.96 9.74 0.32
CA GLY A 240 10.54 8.39 0.28
C GLY A 240 9.75 7.39 1.10
N GLY A 241 9.61 7.66 2.40
CA GLY A 241 8.86 6.81 3.31
C GLY A 241 7.38 6.64 2.93
N TYR A 242 6.75 7.70 2.38
CA TYR A 242 5.36 7.62 1.86
C TYR A 242 5.24 6.59 0.74
N ARG A 243 6.18 6.60 -0.21
CA ARG A 243 6.13 5.73 -1.39
C ARG A 243 6.43 4.27 -1.08
N VAL A 244 7.29 3.98 -0.10
CA VAL A 244 7.72 2.61 0.21
C VAL A 244 7.00 1.98 1.40
N GLY A 245 6.30 2.77 2.23
CA GLY A 245 5.74 2.31 3.51
C GLY A 245 4.81 1.11 3.38
N TYR A 246 3.77 1.20 2.53
CA TYR A 246 2.83 0.09 2.31
C TYR A 246 3.52 -1.17 1.74
N PRO A 247 4.27 -1.10 0.62
CA PRO A 247 4.89 -2.29 0.05
C PRO A 247 5.90 -2.96 0.98
N VAL A 248 6.75 -2.18 1.65
CA VAL A 248 7.75 -2.71 2.59
C VAL A 248 7.07 -3.37 3.79
N ARG A 249 5.95 -2.81 4.27
CA ARG A 249 5.17 -3.42 5.33
C ARG A 249 4.59 -4.77 4.93
N ILE A 250 4.06 -4.91 3.72
CA ILE A 250 3.58 -6.22 3.26
C ILE A 250 4.73 -7.21 3.09
N ALA A 251 5.87 -6.78 2.53
CA ALA A 251 7.04 -7.65 2.37
C ALA A 251 7.60 -8.14 3.72
N TRP A 252 7.56 -7.31 4.77
CA TRP A 252 8.02 -7.68 6.11
C TRP A 252 7.37 -8.96 6.65
N GLU A 253 6.09 -9.19 6.33
CA GLU A 253 5.31 -10.32 6.83
C GLU A 253 5.80 -11.68 6.29
N VAL A 254 6.53 -11.69 5.17
CA VAL A 254 6.90 -12.92 4.45
C VAL A 254 8.40 -13.20 4.37
N VAL A 255 9.23 -12.20 4.67
CA VAL A 255 10.69 -12.34 4.58
C VAL A 255 11.30 -12.91 5.86
N ASP A 256 12.51 -13.44 5.73
CA ASP A 256 13.29 -14.00 6.84
C ASP A 256 13.80 -12.93 7.81
N GLU A 257 14.29 -13.38 8.96
CA GLU A 257 14.73 -12.51 10.06
C GLU A 257 15.92 -11.60 9.70
N ARG A 258 16.87 -12.09 8.90
CA ARG A 258 18.01 -11.29 8.44
C ARG A 258 17.50 -10.14 7.57
N THR A 259 16.57 -10.43 6.67
CA THR A 259 15.95 -9.44 5.79
C THR A 259 15.12 -8.42 6.58
N ARG A 260 14.38 -8.84 7.62
CA ARG A 260 13.69 -7.92 8.55
C ARG A 260 14.64 -6.97 9.24
N GLY A 261 15.79 -7.46 9.73
CA GLY A 261 16.83 -6.62 10.32
C GLY A 261 17.32 -5.51 9.37
N TRP A 262 17.49 -5.84 8.09
CA TRP A 262 17.82 -4.84 7.07
C TRP A 262 16.69 -3.83 6.82
N ILE A 263 15.44 -4.30 6.72
CA ILE A 263 14.27 -3.41 6.54
C ILE A 263 14.20 -2.41 7.69
N LYS A 264 14.39 -2.86 8.93
CA LYS A 264 14.40 -2.00 10.11
C LYS A 264 15.40 -0.85 9.95
N GLY A 265 16.66 -1.16 9.61
CA GLY A 265 17.66 -0.12 9.36
C GLY A 265 17.31 0.80 8.18
N ALA A 266 16.66 0.28 7.13
CA ALA A 266 16.19 1.09 6.02
C ALA A 266 15.08 2.07 6.42
N LEU A 267 14.15 1.65 7.27
CA LEU A 267 13.05 2.45 7.79
C LEU A 267 13.52 3.51 8.79
N GLU A 268 14.44 3.16 9.71
CA GLU A 268 15.04 4.12 10.65
C GLU A 268 15.72 5.30 9.93
N ARG A 269 16.38 5.03 8.80
CA ARG A 269 16.96 6.09 7.95
C ARG A 269 15.90 7.00 7.30
N MET A 270 14.66 6.51 7.14
CA MET A 270 13.53 7.26 6.57
C MET A 270 12.66 7.95 7.62
N GLU A 271 12.79 7.60 8.90
CA GLU A 271 11.95 8.08 10.01
C GLU A 271 12.03 9.61 10.19
N GLY A 272 13.13 10.24 9.78
CA GLY A 272 13.26 11.71 9.74
C GLY A 272 12.40 12.41 8.67
N THR A 273 11.78 11.65 7.75
CA THR A 273 10.99 12.19 6.61
C THR A 273 9.53 11.75 6.59
N TYR A 274 9.16 10.59 7.17
CA TYR A 274 7.77 10.12 7.14
C TYR A 274 7.45 9.19 8.32
N ALA A 275 6.56 9.64 9.22
CA ALA A 275 6.24 8.95 10.47
C ALA A 275 5.62 7.56 10.31
N ALA A 276 4.91 7.30 9.20
CA ALA A 276 4.31 5.99 8.94
C ALA A 276 5.32 4.93 8.46
N ALA A 277 6.56 5.34 8.16
CA ALA A 277 7.67 4.43 7.94
C ALA A 277 8.38 4.05 9.26
N GLY A 278 8.02 4.63 10.42
CA GLY A 278 8.70 4.35 11.68
C GLY A 278 8.56 2.89 12.13
N TYR A 279 9.67 2.32 12.65
CA TYR A 279 9.74 0.92 13.08
C TYR A 279 8.66 0.53 14.09
N GLY A 280 8.30 1.43 15.02
CA GLY A 280 7.31 1.17 16.06
C GLY A 280 5.90 0.84 15.56
N THR A 281 5.67 0.87 14.24
CA THR A 281 4.40 0.45 13.62
C THR A 281 4.40 -1.01 13.18
N TYR A 282 5.56 -1.67 13.07
CA TYR A 282 5.74 -3.06 12.60
C TYR A 282 5.48 -4.07 13.72
N PRO A 283 5.01 -5.30 13.42
CA PRO A 283 4.84 -6.32 14.44
C PRO A 283 6.22 -6.68 15.01
N GLY A 284 6.29 -6.83 16.33
CA GLY A 284 7.47 -7.31 17.04
C GLY A 284 7.68 -8.81 16.89
#